data_AF-I3YBQ6-F1
#
_entry.id   AF-I3YBQ6-F1
#
_cell.length_a   1.000
_cell.length_b   1.000
_cell.length_c   1.000
_cell.angle_alpha   90.00
_cell.angle_beta   90.00
_cell.angle_gamma   90.00
#
_symmetry.space_group_name_H-M   'P 1'
#
loop_
_entity.id
_entity.type
_entity.pdbx_description
1 polymer ?
#
loop_
_entity_poly.entity_id
_entity_poly.type
_entity_poly.pdbx_seq_one_letter_code
_entity_poly.pdbx_strand_id
1 'polypeptide(L)'
;MLMSIAATMTLTGWSERTVWRRFAGHIVKNETSNRRSTIPFEAIAPHLCIALAPEDLPVLEQADAGDSDSQHAMALLFLSQGKPEGAIGWLELAAKHDDADAMNLLGICSVEGNGLPKDENLGIAWIAKAAALGHVISQRQMDFIHDRSETLNNLSSR
;
A
#
# COMPACT_ATOMS: atom_id res chain seq x y z
N MET A 1 2.68 -7.93 20.30
CA MET A 1 1.59 -8.10 19.30
C MET A 1 1.89 -9.28 18.37
N LEU A 2 0.85 -9.86 17.77
CA LEU A 2 0.95 -10.92 16.77
C LEU A 2 0.68 -10.30 15.39
N MET A 3 1.54 -10.60 14.42
CA MET A 3 1.44 -10.08 13.05
C MET A 3 0.87 -11.13 12.11
N SER A 4 -0.01 -10.75 11.19
CA SER A 4 -0.39 -11.63 10.09
C SER A 4 0.81 -12.00 9.21
N ILE A 5 0.71 -13.11 8.47
CA ILE A 5 1.71 -13.48 7.47
C ILE A 5 1.87 -12.36 6.43
N ALA A 6 0.77 -11.74 6.00
CA ALA A 6 0.80 -10.68 5.00
C ALA A 6 1.61 -9.48 5.49
N ALA A 7 1.33 -8.97 6.70
CA ALA A 7 2.09 -7.88 7.29
C ALA A 7 3.56 -8.26 7.53
N THR A 8 3.83 -9.52 7.91
CA THR A 8 5.21 -10.01 8.05
C THR A 8 5.96 -9.94 6.73
N MET A 9 5.33 -10.34 5.61
CA MET A 9 5.96 -10.30 4.29
C MET A 9 6.30 -8.88 3.86
N THR A 10 5.40 -7.91 4.05
CA THR A 10 5.66 -6.49 3.74
C THR A 10 6.76 -5.92 4.63
N LEU A 11 6.72 -6.21 5.94
CA LEU A 11 7.71 -5.70 6.91
C LEU A 11 9.11 -6.26 6.74
N THR A 12 9.27 -7.50 6.25
CA THR A 12 10.60 -8.09 6.03
C THR A 12 11.03 -8.10 4.56
N GLY A 13 10.12 -7.79 3.63
CA GLY A 13 10.33 -7.94 2.19
C GLY A 13 10.51 -9.40 1.75
N TRP A 14 10.00 -10.37 2.51
CA TRP A 14 10.20 -11.80 2.24
C TRP A 14 9.00 -12.42 1.53
N SER A 15 9.26 -13.41 0.70
CA SER A 15 8.20 -14.25 0.13
C SER A 15 7.53 -15.09 1.20
N GLU A 16 6.26 -15.45 0.96
CA GLU A 16 5.49 -16.34 1.84
C GLU A 16 6.27 -17.62 2.17
N ARG A 17 6.87 -18.27 1.16
CA ARG A 17 7.72 -19.46 1.33
C ARG A 17 8.85 -19.24 2.34
N THR A 18 9.48 -18.07 2.30
CA THR A 18 10.60 -17.73 3.18
C THR A 18 10.12 -17.51 4.61
N VAL A 19 8.98 -16.82 4.77
CA VAL A 19 8.33 -16.61 6.07
C VAL A 19 7.97 -17.96 6.71
N TRP A 20 7.27 -18.84 5.99
CA TRP A 20 6.93 -20.18 6.48
C TRP A 20 8.17 -21.00 6.84
N ARG A 21 9.21 -21.00 5.99
CA ARG A 21 10.46 -21.73 6.28
C ARG A 21 11.14 -21.24 7.56
N ARG A 22 11.19 -19.93 7.78
CA ARG A 22 11.92 -19.33 8.91
C ARG A 22 11.13 -19.37 10.21
N PHE A 23 9.81 -19.24 10.14
CA PHE A 23 8.96 -19.10 11.32
C PHE A 23 7.98 -20.24 11.54
N ALA A 24 8.12 -21.38 10.84
CA ALA A 24 7.25 -22.55 11.04
C ALA A 24 7.02 -22.93 12.53
N GLY A 25 8.07 -22.85 13.36
CA GLY A 25 7.99 -23.13 14.80
C GLY A 25 7.40 -22.00 15.66
N HIS A 26 7.24 -20.81 15.11
CA HIS A 26 6.68 -19.62 15.79
C HIS A 26 5.27 -19.27 15.33
N ILE A 27 4.74 -19.96 14.31
CA ILE A 27 3.42 -19.66 13.75
C ILE A 27 2.34 -20.11 14.72
N VAL A 28 1.55 -19.13 15.18
CA VAL A 28 0.36 -19.36 16.00
C VAL A 28 -0.84 -19.46 15.06
N LYS A 29 -1.48 -20.63 15.04
CA LYS A 29 -2.73 -20.86 14.30
C LYS A 29 -3.91 -20.48 15.19
N ASN A 30 -4.72 -19.54 14.76
CA ASN A 30 -5.94 -19.17 15.48
C ASN A 30 -7.11 -20.05 15.01
N GLU A 31 -7.70 -20.82 15.92
CA GLU A 31 -8.73 -21.83 15.59
C GLU A 31 -10.16 -21.26 15.49
N THR A 32 -10.39 -20.05 16.04
CA THR A 32 -11.76 -19.61 16.37
C THR A 32 -12.38 -18.59 15.42
N SER A 33 -11.61 -17.85 14.63
CA SER A 33 -12.17 -17.05 13.53
C SER A 33 -11.14 -16.85 12.42
N ASN A 34 -11.48 -17.36 11.24
CA ASN A 34 -10.83 -17.06 9.96
C ASN A 34 -9.30 -17.25 9.90
N ARG A 35 -8.78 -18.47 10.17
CA ARG A 35 -7.50 -19.07 9.69
C ARG A 35 -6.27 -18.15 9.46
N ARG A 36 -6.12 -17.04 10.17
CA ARG A 36 -4.95 -16.16 10.02
C ARG A 36 -3.84 -16.70 10.91
N SER A 37 -2.90 -17.39 10.27
CA SER A 37 -1.60 -17.70 10.88
C SER A 37 -0.92 -16.39 11.24
N THR A 38 -0.39 -16.32 12.45
CA THR A 38 0.30 -15.12 12.94
C THR A 38 1.68 -15.45 13.49
N ILE A 39 2.55 -14.45 13.52
CA ILE A 39 3.94 -14.54 13.99
C ILE A 39 4.16 -13.44 15.04
N PRO A 40 4.80 -13.72 16.19
CA PRO A 40 5.14 -12.70 17.18
C PRO A 40 6.03 -11.60 16.59
N PHE A 41 5.68 -10.33 16.86
CA PHE A 41 6.45 -9.19 16.35
C PHE A 41 7.94 -9.25 16.75
N GLU A 42 8.24 -9.67 17.98
CA GLU A 42 9.61 -9.80 18.49
C GLU A 42 10.47 -10.76 17.64
N ALA A 43 9.87 -11.78 17.05
CA ALA A 43 10.58 -12.72 16.18
C ALA A 43 10.93 -12.10 14.81
N ILE A 44 10.16 -11.12 14.35
CA ILE A 44 10.36 -10.44 13.05
C ILE A 44 11.14 -9.13 13.17
N ALA A 45 11.13 -8.48 14.34
CA ALA A 45 11.73 -7.16 14.57
C ALA A 45 13.21 -7.05 14.13
N PRO A 46 14.07 -8.07 14.28
CA PRO A 46 15.46 -8.02 13.79
C PRO A 46 15.59 -8.07 12.25
N HIS A 47 14.49 -8.29 11.52
CA HIS A 47 14.47 -8.54 10.08
C HIS A 47 13.67 -7.50 9.30
N LEU A 48 13.28 -6.40 9.95
CA LEU A 48 12.51 -5.33 9.32
C LEU A 48 13.31 -4.67 8.20
N CYS A 49 12.63 -4.39 7.09
CA CYS A 49 13.19 -3.65 5.95
C CYS A 49 12.96 -2.13 6.06
N ILE A 50 12.25 -1.69 7.10
CA ILE A 50 12.01 -0.30 7.48
C ILE A 50 12.40 -0.09 8.96
N ALA A 51 12.77 1.14 9.31
CA ALA A 51 12.85 1.57 10.69
C ALA A 51 11.43 1.78 11.24
N LEU A 52 11.14 1.14 12.37
CA LEU A 52 9.90 1.33 13.12
C LEU A 52 10.24 1.88 14.50
N ALA A 53 9.73 3.06 14.83
CA ALA A 53 9.79 3.63 16.15
C ALA A 53 8.69 3.02 17.05
N PRO A 54 8.83 3.07 18.38
CA PRO A 54 7.80 2.57 19.29
C PRO A 54 6.42 3.21 19.09
N GLU A 55 6.39 4.46 18.62
CA GLU A 55 5.18 5.22 18.28
C GLU A 55 4.47 4.73 17.02
N ASP A 56 5.15 3.99 16.14
CA ASP A 56 4.57 3.39 14.94
C ASP A 56 3.87 2.06 15.23
N LEU A 57 4.16 1.42 16.38
CA LEU A 57 3.62 0.09 16.71
C LEU A 57 2.09 0.06 16.82
N PRO A 58 1.41 1.05 17.44
CA PRO A 58 -0.06 1.09 17.44
C PRO A 58 -0.64 1.23 16.02
N VAL A 59 0.02 2.00 15.15
CA VAL A 59 -0.39 2.17 13.75
C VAL A 59 -0.24 0.85 13.01
N LEU A 60 0.88 0.15 13.20
CA LEU A 60 1.10 -1.18 12.63
C LEU A 60 0.04 -2.19 13.08
N GLU A 61 -0.35 -2.16 14.35
CA GLU A 61 -1.38 -3.04 14.91
C GLU A 61 -2.74 -2.81 14.27
N GLN A 62 -3.14 -1.54 14.16
CA GLN A 62 -4.40 -1.16 13.54
C GLN A 62 -4.41 -1.45 12.04
N ALA A 63 -3.29 -1.21 11.35
CA ALA A 63 -3.15 -1.51 9.94
C ALA A 63 -3.32 -3.01 9.65
N ASP A 64 -2.68 -3.88 10.45
CA ASP A 64 -2.83 -5.35 10.32
C ASP A 64 -4.23 -5.84 10.71
N ALA A 65 -4.92 -5.11 11.61
CA ALA A 65 -6.31 -5.37 11.96
C ALA A 65 -7.31 -4.97 10.84
N GLY A 66 -6.88 -4.16 9.87
CA GLY A 66 -7.71 -3.77 8.73
C GLY A 66 -8.12 -2.30 8.70
N ASP A 67 -7.59 -1.46 9.60
CA ASP A 67 -7.92 -0.04 9.65
C ASP A 67 -7.32 0.71 8.45
N SER A 68 -8.16 1.38 7.67
CA SER A 68 -7.75 2.03 6.41
C SER A 68 -6.78 3.17 6.64
N ASP A 69 -7.05 4.03 7.62
CA ASP A 69 -6.20 5.20 7.93
C ASP A 69 -4.81 4.74 8.38
N SER A 70 -4.74 3.67 9.18
CA SER A 70 -3.48 3.08 9.62
C SER A 70 -2.74 2.37 8.48
N GLN A 71 -3.45 1.72 7.56
CA GLN A 71 -2.84 1.16 6.35
C GLN A 71 -2.23 2.26 5.48
N HIS A 72 -2.95 3.37 5.31
CA HIS A 72 -2.42 4.57 4.65
C HIS A 72 -1.16 5.08 5.36
N ALA A 73 -1.20 5.25 6.68
CA ALA A 73 -0.08 5.75 7.46
C ALA A 73 1.15 4.82 7.34
N MET A 74 0.94 3.50 7.37
CA MET A 74 2.01 2.52 7.11
C MET A 74 2.59 2.69 5.70
N ALA A 75 1.76 2.90 4.68
CA ALA A 75 2.26 3.16 3.33
C ALA A 75 3.14 4.42 3.27
N LEU A 76 2.72 5.51 3.91
CA LEU A 76 3.53 6.74 3.99
C LEU A 76 4.86 6.51 4.69
N LEU A 77 4.89 5.67 5.74
CA LEU A 77 6.12 5.31 6.43
C LEU A 77 7.09 4.54 5.51
N PHE A 78 6.58 3.63 4.68
CA PHE A 78 7.38 2.94 3.68
C PHE A 78 7.91 3.90 2.60
N LEU A 79 7.07 4.80 2.10
CA LEU A 79 7.44 5.78 1.07
C LEU A 79 8.50 6.77 1.58
N SER A 80 8.35 7.27 2.81
CA SER A 80 9.30 8.23 3.40
C SER A 80 10.70 7.64 3.60
N GLN A 81 10.80 6.32 3.72
CA GLN A 81 12.05 5.57 3.84
C GLN A 81 12.56 5.05 2.49
N GLY A 82 11.93 5.42 1.37
CA GLY A 82 12.35 4.99 0.04
C GLY A 82 12.13 3.50 -0.20
N LYS A 83 11.09 2.91 0.39
CA LYS A 83 10.70 1.50 0.25
C LYS A 83 9.33 1.37 -0.43
N PRO A 84 9.16 1.87 -1.67
CA PRO A 84 7.86 1.94 -2.30
C PRO A 84 7.22 0.55 -2.49
N GLU A 85 7.99 -0.52 -2.70
CA GLU A 85 7.47 -1.89 -2.86
C GLU A 85 6.63 -2.35 -1.67
N GLY A 86 7.05 -1.97 -0.44
CA GLY A 86 6.30 -2.31 0.77
C GLY A 86 5.08 -1.40 0.98
N ALA A 87 5.10 -0.18 0.43
CA ALA A 87 3.98 0.75 0.49
C ALA A 87 2.80 0.29 -0.37
N ILE A 88 3.05 -0.28 -1.54
CA ILE A 88 2.00 -0.68 -2.49
C ILE A 88 0.96 -1.59 -1.84
N GLY A 89 1.39 -2.63 -1.13
CA GLY A 89 0.46 -3.56 -0.49
C GLY A 89 -0.44 -2.87 0.55
N TRP A 90 0.10 -1.90 1.28
CA TRP A 90 -0.66 -1.13 2.26
C TRP A 90 -1.63 -0.14 1.59
N LEU A 91 -1.19 0.54 0.53
CA LEU A 91 -2.06 1.43 -0.24
C LEU A 91 -3.20 0.66 -0.92
N GLU A 92 -2.94 -0.55 -1.45
CA GLU A 92 -3.98 -1.40 -2.04
C GLU A 92 -5.02 -1.85 -1.02
N LEU A 93 -4.61 -2.06 0.24
CA LEU A 93 -5.54 -2.39 1.31
C LEU A 93 -6.40 -1.18 1.68
N ALA A 94 -5.79 -0.01 1.89
CA ALA A 94 -6.52 1.23 2.18
C ALA A 94 -7.48 1.62 1.03
N ALA A 95 -7.02 1.52 -0.22
CA ALA A 95 -7.84 1.80 -1.40
C ALA A 95 -9.04 0.84 -1.55
N LYS A 96 -9.02 -0.37 -0.98
CA LYS A 96 -10.20 -1.25 -0.95
C LYS A 96 -11.30 -0.76 0.00
N HIS A 97 -10.95 0.15 0.91
CA HIS A 97 -11.85 0.79 1.86
C HIS A 97 -12.18 2.23 1.46
N ASP A 98 -12.08 2.55 0.17
CA ASP A 98 -12.41 3.87 -0.40
C ASP A 98 -11.54 5.03 0.12
N ASP A 99 -10.33 4.74 0.59
CA ASP A 99 -9.33 5.77 0.91
C ASP A 99 -8.85 6.45 -0.38
N ALA A 100 -9.34 7.66 -0.60
CA ALA A 100 -9.06 8.42 -1.81
C ALA A 100 -7.62 8.95 -1.85
N ASP A 101 -6.99 9.20 -0.69
CA ASP A 101 -5.59 9.61 -0.63
C ASP A 101 -4.67 8.44 -1.01
N ALA A 102 -4.98 7.22 -0.55
CA ALA A 102 -4.27 6.00 -0.92
C ALA A 102 -4.42 5.65 -2.40
N MET A 103 -5.62 5.80 -2.95
CA MET A 103 -5.85 5.66 -4.40
C MET A 103 -5.03 6.65 -5.22
N ASN A 104 -4.96 7.91 -4.79
CA ASN A 104 -4.12 8.91 -5.45
C ASN A 104 -2.63 8.51 -5.43
N LEU A 105 -2.13 8.06 -4.28
CA LEU A 105 -0.75 7.62 -4.13
C LEU A 105 -0.44 6.37 -4.98
N LEU A 106 -1.34 5.39 -5.06
CA LEU A 106 -1.22 4.26 -6.00
C LEU A 106 -1.14 4.74 -7.43
N GLY A 107 -1.99 5.71 -7.79
CA GLY A 107 -2.00 6.34 -9.09
C GLY A 107 -0.63 6.89 -9.48
N ILE A 108 -0.05 7.71 -8.60
CA ILE A 108 1.28 8.29 -8.77
C ILE A 108 2.35 7.18 -8.87
N CYS A 109 2.32 6.21 -7.96
CA CYS A 109 3.28 5.10 -7.95
C CYS A 109 3.24 4.30 -9.27
N SER A 110 2.05 4.06 -9.83
CA SER A 110 1.88 3.39 -11.13
C SER A 110 2.38 4.24 -12.30
N VAL A 111 2.11 5.55 -12.33
CA VAL A 111 2.60 6.45 -13.39
C VAL A 111 4.12 6.55 -13.38
N GLU A 112 4.73 6.62 -12.20
CA GLU A 112 6.17 6.81 -12.05
C GLU A 112 6.96 5.49 -12.13
N GLY A 113 6.29 4.36 -11.88
CA GLY A 113 6.95 3.06 -11.74
C GLY A 113 7.66 2.89 -10.39
N ASN A 114 7.14 3.51 -9.34
CA ASN A 114 7.70 3.45 -7.99
C ASN A 114 7.06 2.30 -7.21
N GLY A 115 7.81 1.22 -6.95
CA GLY A 115 7.32 0.02 -6.27
C GLY A 115 6.38 -0.86 -7.10
N LEU A 116 5.90 -0.35 -8.24
CA LEU A 116 5.14 -1.06 -9.28
C LEU A 116 5.83 -0.90 -10.63
N PRO A 117 5.62 -1.83 -11.59
CA PRO A 117 5.92 -1.57 -12.98
C PRO A 117 5.21 -0.31 -13.45
N LYS A 118 5.90 0.52 -14.25
CA LYS A 118 5.33 1.72 -14.82
C LYS A 118 4.13 1.36 -15.72
N ASP A 119 2.95 1.88 -15.38
CA ASP A 119 1.71 1.76 -16.13
C ASP A 119 0.88 3.03 -15.96
N GLU A 120 0.94 3.90 -16.98
CA GLU A 120 0.24 5.18 -16.97
C GLU A 120 -1.29 5.00 -16.99
N ASN A 121 -1.81 3.97 -17.66
CA ASN A 121 -3.25 3.74 -17.75
C ASN A 121 -3.81 3.30 -16.40
N LEU A 122 -3.11 2.37 -15.73
CA LEU A 122 -3.46 1.95 -14.37
C LEU A 122 -3.38 3.13 -13.40
N GLY A 123 -2.35 3.95 -13.53
CA GLY A 123 -2.18 5.14 -12.69
C GLY A 123 -3.32 6.14 -12.84
N ILE A 124 -3.70 6.46 -14.09
CA ILE A 124 -4.85 7.32 -14.39
C ILE A 124 -6.16 6.71 -13.85
N ALA A 125 -6.35 5.40 -13.96
CA ALA A 125 -7.54 4.74 -13.44
C ALA A 125 -7.69 4.88 -11.92
N TRP A 126 -6.58 4.81 -11.17
CA TRP A 126 -6.60 5.05 -9.72
C TRP A 126 -6.85 6.51 -9.37
N ILE A 127 -6.20 7.45 -10.06
CA ILE A 127 -6.43 8.89 -9.90
C ILE A 127 -7.90 9.24 -10.19
N ALA A 128 -8.48 8.67 -11.24
CA ALA A 128 -9.89 8.89 -11.59
C ALA A 128 -10.85 8.41 -10.49
N LYS A 129 -10.56 7.25 -9.86
CA LYS A 129 -11.34 6.76 -8.71
C LYS A 129 -11.23 7.70 -7.50
N ALA A 130 -10.02 8.14 -7.16
CA ALA A 130 -9.80 9.10 -6.09
C ALA A 130 -10.57 10.43 -6.35
N ALA A 131 -10.52 10.93 -7.59
CA ALA A 131 -11.23 12.13 -7.99
C ALA A 131 -12.76 11.99 -7.86
N ALA A 132 -13.30 10.82 -8.21
CA ALA A 132 -14.72 10.50 -8.08
C ALA A 132 -15.19 10.45 -6.61
N LEU A 133 -14.28 10.12 -5.68
CA LEU A 133 -14.52 10.17 -4.24
C LEU A 133 -14.30 11.56 -3.61
N GLY A 134 -14.01 12.59 -4.42
CA GLY A 134 -13.87 13.96 -3.94
C GLY A 134 -12.45 14.40 -3.62
N HIS A 135 -11.43 13.59 -3.93
CA HIS A 135 -10.04 13.94 -3.63
C HIS A 135 -9.56 15.11 -4.53
N VAL A 136 -9.29 16.25 -3.90
CA VAL A 136 -9.05 17.54 -4.56
C VAL A 136 -7.84 17.51 -5.49
N ILE A 137 -6.75 16.85 -5.07
CA ILE A 137 -5.54 16.78 -5.91
C ILE A 137 -5.81 15.91 -7.14
N SER A 138 -6.52 14.78 -6.98
CA SER A 138 -6.85 13.90 -8.10
C SER A 138 -7.83 14.53 -9.06
N GLN A 139 -8.80 15.33 -8.59
CA GLN A 139 -9.68 16.10 -9.47
C GLN A 139 -8.87 17.03 -10.38
N ARG A 140 -7.92 17.79 -9.81
CA ARG A 140 -7.03 18.65 -10.60
C ARG A 140 -6.14 17.88 -11.57
N GLN A 141 -5.66 16.70 -11.16
CA GLN A 141 -4.89 15.82 -12.06
C GLN A 141 -5.75 15.35 -13.23
N MET A 142 -7.01 14.98 -13.00
CA MET A 142 -7.94 14.59 -14.06
C MET A 142 -8.28 15.74 -15.01
N ASP A 143 -8.50 16.94 -14.48
CA ASP A 143 -8.72 18.14 -15.30
C ASP A 143 -7.52 18.37 -16.25
N PHE A 144 -6.30 18.31 -15.72
CA PHE A 144 -5.08 18.43 -16.52
C PHE A 144 -4.94 17.32 -17.58
N ILE A 145 -5.33 16.08 -17.25
CA ILE A 145 -5.30 14.96 -18.20
C ILE A 145 -6.30 15.19 -19.33
N HIS A 146 -7.52 15.65 -19.02
CA HIS A 146 -8.55 15.94 -20.02
C HIS A 146 -8.14 17.09 -20.94
N ASP A 147 -7.69 18.22 -20.39
CA ASP A 147 -7.23 19.39 -21.15
C ASP A 147 -6.13 19.02 -22.17
N ARG A 148 -5.18 18.18 -21.72
CA ARG A 148 -4.09 17.70 -22.58
C ARG A 148 -4.63 16.81 -23.71
N SER A 149 -5.60 15.95 -23.43
CA SER A 149 -6.22 15.09 -24.43
C SER A 149 -6.98 15.89 -25.50
N GLU A 150 -7.72 16.92 -25.09
CA GLU A 150 -8.44 17.81 -26.03
C GLU A 150 -7.47 18.61 -26.89
N THR A 151 -6.39 19.12 -26.31
CA THR A 151 -5.34 19.84 -27.05
C THR A 151 -4.70 18.95 -28.12
N LEU A 152 -4.35 17.71 -27.78
CA LEU A 152 -3.76 16.76 -28.73
C LEU A 152 -4.74 16.41 -29.86
N ASN A 153 -6.00 16.16 -29.54
CA ASN A 153 -7.05 15.87 -30.52
C ASN A 153 -7.27 17.04 -31.49
N ASN A 154 -7.23 18.27 -30.99
CA ASN A 154 -7.35 19.48 -31.80
C ASN A 154 -6.13 19.72 -32.71
N LEU A 155 -4.94 19.26 -32.31
CA LEU A 155 -3.73 19.31 -33.13
C LEU A 155 -3.69 18.22 -34.20
N SER A 156 -4.23 17.03 -33.93
CA SER A 156 -4.30 15.93 -34.91
C SER A 156 -5.40 16.09 -35.97
N SER A 157 -6.36 17.00 -35.73
CA SER A 157 -7.51 17.25 -36.61
C SER A 157 -7.31 18.43 -37.58
N ARG A 158 -6.11 19.00 -37.64
CA ARG A 158 -5.69 20.08 -38.55
C ARG A 158 -4.64 19.57 -39.53
#